data_AF-A0A5N3WW70-F1
#
_entry.id   AF-A0A5N3WW70-F1
#
_cell.length_a   1.000
_cell.length_b   1.000
_cell.length_c   1.000
_cell.angle_alpha   90.00
_cell.angle_beta   90.00
_cell.angle_gamma   90.00
#
_symmetry.space_group_name_H-M   'P 1'
#
loop_
_entity.id
_entity.type
_entity.pdbx_description
1 polymer ?
#
loop_
_entity_poly.entity_id
_entity_poly.type
_entity_poly.pdbx_seq_one_letter_code
_entity_poly.pdbx_strand_id
1 'polypeptide(L)'
;SQGFLPWNCSSWHHRKVKSFPKDDSCKFVNLTASLNYKAGRTHIVRQIDMPESRVSKEEVVEARTIVEMLPIVAVSIVDYMETPRGLWTIGNIFVEHISNKVKRPFCRNWHKPKTFTKYNMKKYCQVIHIIAHTQMCLLPLCQKAYLRDTHVNRGTMLQEVTSCWHANKLPCKTHQRLHRVAFFELYYPAWKGYHHHTKINKIYKINQGYFIKEGKLINNNACTDYDLSDKNINPLGDFVRYGDLTNDFVMLKDCIIGTKKQVLLCKSLLMQTKWWFGLHSFQAVEGKKALMGPLKKDRIIEEEGA
;
A
#
# COMPACT_ATOMS: atom_id res chain seq x y z
N SER A 1 -19.77 14.38 9.60
CA SER A 1 -19.40 15.18 8.42
C SER A 1 -20.20 14.72 7.22
N GLN A 2 -20.75 15.65 6.44
CA GLN A 2 -21.58 15.36 5.26
C GLN A 2 -20.76 14.73 4.11
N GLY A 3 -19.45 14.98 4.03
CA GLY A 3 -18.56 14.41 3.01
C GLY A 3 -18.33 12.88 3.07
N PHE A 4 -19.05 12.17 3.95
CA PHE A 4 -19.12 10.70 3.98
C PHE A 4 -20.51 10.15 3.60
N LEU A 5 -21.46 11.00 3.21
CA LEU A 5 -22.75 10.57 2.70
C LEU A 5 -22.63 10.04 1.25
N PRO A 6 -23.50 9.11 0.81
CA PRO A 6 -24.53 8.43 1.59
C PRO A 6 -23.95 7.34 2.53
N TRP A 7 -24.55 7.16 3.70
CA TRP A 7 -24.15 6.15 4.70
C TRP A 7 -24.67 4.74 4.38
N ASN A 8 -24.37 4.28 3.18
CA ASN A 8 -24.74 2.96 2.68
C ASN A 8 -23.64 1.93 2.96
N CYS A 9 -24.01 0.65 2.97
CA CYS A 9 -23.05 -0.45 2.91
C CYS A 9 -22.16 -0.33 1.66
N SER A 10 -20.85 -0.55 1.81
CA SER A 10 -19.93 -0.56 0.68
C SER A 10 -20.17 -1.79 -0.19
N SER A 11 -20.46 -1.57 -1.47
CA SER A 11 -20.70 -2.61 -2.48
C SER A 11 -19.54 -3.57 -2.74
N TRP A 12 -18.35 -3.29 -2.18
CA TRP A 12 -17.16 -4.13 -2.29
C TRP A 12 -16.64 -4.52 -0.91
N HIS A 13 -16.58 -5.82 -0.63
CA HIS A 13 -16.02 -6.35 0.63
C HIS A 13 -14.53 -6.05 0.82
N HIS A 14 -13.80 -6.05 -0.29
CA HIS A 14 -12.37 -5.75 -0.36
C HIS A 14 -12.18 -4.36 -0.98
N ARG A 15 -11.33 -3.53 -0.36
CA ARG A 15 -11.19 -2.11 -0.69
C ARG A 15 -10.78 -1.92 -2.16
N LYS A 16 -11.15 -0.78 -2.75
CA LYS A 16 -10.67 -0.32 -4.08
C LYS A 16 -9.89 0.99 -3.91
N VAL A 17 -8.80 1.16 -4.67
CA VAL A 17 -8.10 2.45 -4.80
C VAL A 17 -8.97 3.41 -5.61
N LYS A 18 -9.27 4.60 -5.08
CA LYS A 18 -10.03 5.63 -5.79
C LYS A 18 -9.16 6.52 -6.70
N SER A 19 -7.88 6.68 -6.35
CA SER A 19 -6.86 7.40 -7.12
C SER A 19 -5.48 6.84 -6.80
N PHE A 20 -4.64 6.71 -7.82
CA PHE A 20 -3.23 6.32 -7.69
C PHE A 20 -2.36 7.55 -7.31
N PRO A 21 -1.04 7.46 -7.04
CA PRO A 21 -0.22 8.68 -7.00
C PRO A 21 -0.18 9.32 -8.41
N LYS A 22 0.46 10.50 -8.56
CA LYS A 22 0.88 10.95 -9.89
C LYS A 22 2.10 10.13 -10.33
N ASP A 23 2.21 9.89 -11.63
CA ASP A 23 3.43 9.41 -12.28
C ASP A 23 4.54 10.47 -12.20
N ASP A 24 5.65 10.15 -11.55
CA ASP A 24 6.87 10.96 -11.51
C ASP A 24 7.92 10.32 -12.44
N SER A 25 8.05 10.81 -13.66
CA SER A 25 8.86 10.18 -14.73
C SER A 25 10.36 10.04 -14.41
N CYS A 26 10.88 10.79 -13.44
CA CYS A 26 12.27 10.72 -12.99
C CYS A 26 12.55 9.57 -11.99
N LYS A 27 11.54 8.75 -11.63
CA LYS A 27 11.66 7.69 -10.61
C LYS A 27 11.61 6.30 -11.25
N PHE A 28 12.27 5.34 -10.62
CA PHE A 28 12.26 3.95 -11.07
C PHE A 28 10.85 3.34 -11.05
N VAL A 29 10.56 2.54 -12.09
CA VAL A 29 9.33 1.75 -12.23
C VAL A 29 9.08 0.94 -10.96
N ASN A 30 7.99 1.23 -10.26
CA ASN A 30 7.61 0.56 -9.02
C ASN A 30 6.08 0.41 -8.87
N LEU A 31 5.68 -0.52 -8.00
CA LEU A 31 4.27 -0.81 -7.70
C LEU A 31 3.74 0.13 -6.61
N THR A 32 2.58 0.72 -6.87
CA THR A 32 1.98 1.76 -5.99
C THR A 32 1.06 1.23 -4.89
N ALA A 33 0.69 -0.06 -4.93
CA ALA A 33 -0.25 -0.64 -3.97
C ALA A 33 0.00 -2.14 -3.72
N SER A 34 -0.36 -2.61 -2.51
CA SER A 34 -0.28 -4.01 -2.09
C SER A 34 -1.54 -4.49 -1.36
N LEU A 35 -1.89 -5.77 -1.56
CA LEU A 35 -3.01 -6.46 -0.92
C LEU A 35 -2.51 -7.25 0.28
N ASN A 36 -2.94 -6.84 1.48
CA ASN A 36 -2.43 -7.31 2.76
C ASN A 36 -3.59 -7.69 3.70
N TYR A 37 -3.32 -8.38 4.81
CA TYR A 37 -4.35 -8.91 5.71
C TYR A 37 -4.21 -8.35 7.13
N LYS A 38 -5.32 -7.89 7.72
CA LYS A 38 -5.30 -7.41 9.11
C LYS A 38 -5.25 -8.58 10.09
N ALA A 39 -4.10 -8.78 10.73
CA ALA A 39 -3.89 -9.87 11.67
C ALA A 39 -4.29 -9.51 13.10
N GLY A 40 -3.72 -8.42 13.64
CA GLY A 40 -3.84 -8.11 15.05
C GLY A 40 -3.47 -6.68 15.42
N ARG A 41 -3.36 -6.44 16.72
CA ARG A 41 -2.88 -5.19 17.30
C ARG A 41 -2.04 -5.52 18.52
N THR A 42 -0.91 -4.85 18.65
CA THR A 42 0.01 -4.91 19.79
C THR A 42 0.29 -3.49 20.26
N HIS A 43 1.12 -3.35 21.28
CA HIS A 43 1.82 -2.11 21.60
C HIS A 43 3.32 -2.33 21.46
N ILE A 44 4.06 -1.23 21.30
CA ILE A 44 5.52 -1.19 21.35
C ILE A 44 5.93 -0.11 22.33
N VAL A 45 7.07 -0.29 22.99
CA VAL A 45 7.81 0.81 23.60
C VAL A 45 8.78 1.36 22.56
N ARG A 46 8.98 2.68 22.52
CA ARG A 46 10.07 3.31 21.77
C ARG A 46 10.45 4.63 22.41
N GLN A 47 11.73 4.99 22.35
CA GLN A 47 12.15 6.36 22.62
C GLN A 47 11.61 7.30 21.52
N ILE A 48 11.20 8.52 21.90
CA ILE A 48 10.79 9.56 20.94
C ILE A 48 11.93 10.57 20.77
N ASP A 49 12.61 10.49 19.62
CA ASP A 49 13.39 11.61 19.11
C ASP A 49 12.48 12.55 18.29
N MET A 50 12.07 13.64 18.93
CA MET A 50 11.33 14.77 18.37
C MET A 50 11.76 16.01 19.16
N PRO A 51 12.63 16.89 18.64
CA PRO A 51 13.03 18.12 19.33
C PRO A 51 11.80 18.99 19.64
N GLU A 52 11.94 19.89 20.63
CA GLU A 52 10.89 20.78 21.15
C GLU A 52 9.69 20.07 21.85
N SER A 53 9.51 18.76 21.66
CA SER A 53 8.43 18.00 22.31
C SER A 53 8.74 17.70 23.78
N ARG A 54 7.73 17.81 24.66
CA ARG A 54 7.86 17.49 26.10
C ARG A 54 8.31 16.05 26.35
N VAL A 55 7.92 15.13 25.46
CA VAL A 55 8.27 13.69 25.50
C VAL A 55 9.56 13.37 24.72
N SER A 56 10.39 14.38 24.42
CA SER A 56 11.66 14.16 23.74
C SER A 56 12.61 13.35 24.63
N LYS A 57 13.24 12.32 24.04
CA LYS A 57 14.09 11.33 24.72
C LYS A 57 13.36 10.45 25.77
N GLU A 58 12.07 10.63 26.00
CA GLU A 58 11.26 9.72 26.82
C GLU A 58 10.85 8.47 26.04
N GLU A 59 10.56 7.39 26.77
CA GLU A 59 9.97 6.18 26.22
C GLU A 59 8.44 6.26 26.20
N VAL A 60 7.83 6.04 25.04
CA VAL A 60 6.38 6.12 24.87
C VAL A 60 5.82 4.81 24.33
N VAL A 61 4.82 4.29 25.04
CA VAL A 61 4.05 3.10 24.63
C VAL A 61 3.10 3.50 23.49
N GLU A 62 3.43 3.11 22.26
CA GLU A 62 2.58 3.33 21.11
C GLU A 62 1.90 2.06 20.62
N ALA A 63 0.59 2.12 20.40
CA ALA A 63 -0.13 1.01 19.77
C ALA A 63 0.20 0.84 18.28
N ARG A 64 0.24 -0.41 17.82
CA ARG A 64 0.50 -0.81 16.43
C ARG A 64 -0.53 -1.80 15.94
N THR A 65 -1.07 -1.59 14.75
CA THR A 65 -1.84 -2.64 14.05
C THR A 65 -0.85 -3.43 13.18
N ILE A 66 -0.87 -4.76 13.30
CA ILE A 66 -0.03 -5.66 12.50
C ILE A 66 -0.83 -6.12 11.27
N VAL A 67 -0.19 -6.00 10.12
CA VAL A 67 -0.75 -6.30 8.81
C VAL A 67 0.20 -7.23 8.08
N GLU A 68 -0.24 -8.45 7.82
CA GLU A 68 0.51 -9.46 7.08
C GLU A 68 0.51 -9.14 5.59
N MET A 69 1.69 -9.08 4.98
CA MET A 69 1.87 -8.93 3.55
C MET A 69 2.00 -10.31 2.91
N LEU A 70 1.55 -10.43 1.68
CA LEU A 70 1.80 -11.61 0.87
C LEU A 70 2.60 -11.23 -0.38
N PRO A 71 3.48 -12.11 -0.89
CA PRO A 71 3.98 -12.00 -2.24
C PRO A 71 2.80 -12.05 -3.22
N ILE A 72 2.62 -10.95 -3.98
CA ILE A 72 1.51 -10.80 -4.92
C ILE A 72 1.98 -11.24 -6.30
N VAL A 73 1.22 -12.11 -6.97
CA VAL A 73 1.59 -12.66 -8.27
C VAL A 73 0.79 -11.99 -9.38
N ALA A 74 1.48 -11.37 -10.33
CA ALA A 74 0.90 -10.76 -11.53
C ALA A 74 0.14 -11.81 -12.37
N VAL A 75 -0.98 -11.39 -12.98
CA VAL A 75 -1.90 -12.24 -13.74
C VAL A 75 -2.14 -11.67 -15.14
N SER A 76 -2.29 -10.35 -15.22
CA SER A 76 -2.50 -9.64 -16.48
C SER A 76 -2.03 -8.20 -16.40
N ILE A 77 -1.77 -7.60 -17.56
CA ILE A 77 -1.55 -6.16 -17.72
C ILE A 77 -2.82 -5.56 -18.32
N VAL A 78 -3.18 -4.36 -17.84
CA VAL A 78 -4.32 -3.55 -18.29
C VAL A 78 -3.80 -2.20 -18.75
N ASP A 79 -4.05 -1.88 -20.01
CA ASP A 79 -3.67 -0.61 -20.60
C ASP A 79 -4.83 0.39 -20.59
N TYR A 80 -4.53 1.63 -20.20
CA TYR A 80 -5.45 2.76 -20.33
C TYR A 80 -4.93 3.82 -21.30
N MET A 81 -5.86 4.37 -22.08
CA MET A 81 -5.70 5.57 -22.91
C MET A 81 -6.55 6.69 -22.31
N GLU A 82 -6.04 7.90 -22.27
CA GLU A 82 -6.81 9.09 -21.90
C GLU A 82 -7.69 9.53 -23.08
N THR A 83 -8.96 9.76 -22.78
CA THR A 83 -9.91 10.36 -23.71
C THR A 83 -10.47 11.63 -23.07
N PRO A 84 -11.12 12.54 -23.83
CA PRO A 84 -11.81 13.71 -23.25
C PRO A 84 -12.90 13.36 -22.22
N ARG A 85 -13.30 12.08 -22.09
CA ARG A 85 -14.25 11.57 -21.08
C ARG A 85 -13.56 10.88 -19.89
N GLY A 86 -12.23 10.83 -19.86
CA GLY A 86 -11.42 10.14 -18.86
C GLY A 86 -10.68 8.91 -19.43
N LEU A 87 -10.07 8.13 -18.53
CA LEU A 87 -9.30 6.92 -18.86
C LEU A 87 -10.20 5.78 -19.37
N TRP A 88 -9.93 5.30 -20.58
CA TRP A 88 -10.60 4.17 -21.21
C TRP A 88 -9.66 2.96 -21.31
N THR A 89 -10.16 1.76 -21.00
CA THR A 89 -9.39 0.51 -21.10
C THR A 89 -9.21 0.09 -22.55
N ILE A 90 -7.98 0.06 -23.02
CA ILE A 90 -7.64 -0.38 -24.38
C ILE A 90 -7.82 -1.90 -24.51
N GLY A 91 -7.31 -2.65 -23.54
CA GLY A 91 -7.31 -4.10 -23.54
C GLY A 91 -6.52 -4.69 -22.37
N ASN A 92 -6.72 -5.98 -22.14
CA ASN A 92 -6.11 -6.73 -21.05
C ASN A 92 -5.33 -7.92 -21.62
N ILE A 93 -4.02 -8.01 -21.35
CA ILE A 93 -3.18 -9.14 -21.75
C ILE A 93 -2.96 -10.05 -20.54
N PHE A 94 -3.37 -11.32 -20.64
CA PHE A 94 -3.22 -12.33 -19.60
C PHE A 94 -1.98 -13.20 -19.80
N VAL A 95 -1.33 -13.55 -18.70
CA VAL A 95 -0.28 -14.59 -18.67
C VAL A 95 -0.89 -15.94 -19.05
N GLU A 96 -0.17 -16.76 -19.82
CA GLU A 96 -0.67 -18.04 -20.35
C GLU A 96 -0.99 -19.05 -19.24
N HIS A 97 -0.10 -19.14 -18.24
CA HIS A 97 -0.17 -20.07 -17.11
C HIS A 97 -0.85 -19.42 -15.89
N ILE A 98 -2.18 -19.33 -15.92
CA ILE A 98 -2.98 -18.81 -14.80
C ILE A 98 -3.19 -19.88 -13.73
N SER A 99 -2.84 -19.57 -12.47
CA SER A 99 -3.02 -20.46 -11.31
C SER A 99 -4.50 -20.80 -11.07
N ASN A 100 -4.78 -22.01 -10.59
CA ASN A 100 -6.16 -22.43 -10.30
C ASN A 100 -6.81 -21.62 -9.15
N LYS A 101 -6.03 -20.91 -8.34
CA LYS A 101 -6.52 -19.98 -7.31
C LYS A 101 -7.14 -18.72 -7.91
N VAL A 102 -6.61 -18.23 -9.03
CA VAL A 102 -7.12 -17.06 -9.78
C VAL A 102 -8.42 -17.37 -10.51
N LYS A 103 -8.60 -18.61 -10.97
CA LYS A 103 -9.83 -19.04 -11.67
C LYS A 103 -11.06 -19.06 -10.74
N ARG A 104 -10.88 -19.40 -9.45
CA ARG A 104 -11.96 -19.51 -8.44
C ARG A 104 -12.76 -18.21 -8.15
N PRO A 105 -12.18 -17.01 -8.26
CA PRO A 105 -12.90 -15.74 -8.35
C PRO A 105 -13.81 -15.60 -9.58
N PHE A 106 -13.36 -16.02 -10.77
CA PHE A 106 -14.07 -15.86 -12.05
C PHE A 106 -15.16 -16.93 -12.29
N CYS A 107 -15.91 -17.30 -11.24
CA CYS A 107 -17.07 -18.20 -11.24
C CYS A 107 -16.80 -19.70 -11.54
N ARG A 108 -17.89 -20.50 -11.48
CA ARG A 108 -17.86 -21.98 -11.55
C ARG A 108 -17.37 -22.52 -12.91
N ASN A 109 -17.83 -21.92 -14.02
CA ASN A 109 -17.43 -22.29 -15.38
C ASN A 109 -16.40 -21.29 -15.88
N TRP A 110 -15.12 -21.61 -15.74
CA TRP A 110 -14.02 -20.79 -16.25
C TRP A 110 -13.81 -21.05 -17.74
N HIS A 111 -14.02 -20.01 -18.55
CA HIS A 111 -13.52 -19.95 -19.94
C HIS A 111 -12.36 -18.96 -20.00
N LYS A 112 -11.31 -19.27 -20.76
CA LYS A 112 -10.24 -18.29 -21.03
C LYS A 112 -10.86 -17.12 -21.83
N PRO A 113 -10.71 -15.85 -21.42
CA PRO A 113 -11.06 -14.73 -22.28
C PRO A 113 -10.17 -14.75 -23.53
N LYS A 114 -10.70 -14.26 -24.67
CA LYS A 114 -9.94 -14.19 -25.94
C LYS A 114 -8.69 -13.33 -25.73
N THR A 115 -7.51 -13.91 -25.98
CA THR A 115 -6.23 -13.18 -25.96
C THR A 115 -6.14 -12.26 -27.17
N PHE A 116 -6.00 -10.95 -26.93
CA PHE A 116 -5.70 -9.99 -27.99
C PHE A 116 -4.22 -10.09 -28.37
N THR A 117 -3.91 -10.81 -29.43
CA THR A 117 -2.55 -11.20 -29.83
C THR A 117 -1.75 -10.14 -30.59
N LYS A 118 -2.33 -8.95 -30.87
CA LYS A 118 -1.74 -8.03 -31.88
C LYS A 118 -1.96 -6.53 -31.62
N TYR A 119 -1.94 -6.08 -30.36
CA TYR A 119 -2.04 -4.65 -30.03
C TYR A 119 -0.69 -4.01 -29.66
N ASN A 120 -0.41 -2.82 -30.21
CA ASN A 120 0.80 -2.04 -29.94
C ASN A 120 0.66 -1.18 -28.67
N MET A 121 0.67 -1.83 -27.50
CA MET A 121 0.57 -1.21 -26.16
C MET A 121 1.39 0.08 -26.05
N LYS A 122 2.67 0.00 -26.45
CA LYS A 122 3.68 1.07 -26.37
C LYS A 122 3.33 2.35 -27.14
N LYS A 123 2.41 2.32 -28.10
CA LYS A 123 2.08 3.49 -28.95
C LYS A 123 0.94 4.35 -28.44
N TYR A 124 0.01 3.79 -27.67
CA TYR A 124 -1.26 4.44 -27.31
C TYR A 124 -1.58 4.42 -25.82
N CYS A 125 -1.01 3.48 -25.07
CA CYS A 125 -1.22 3.45 -23.62
C CYS A 125 -0.44 4.58 -22.95
N GLN A 126 -1.11 5.31 -22.05
CA GLN A 126 -0.49 6.31 -21.17
C GLN A 126 -0.35 5.78 -19.74
N VAL A 127 -1.33 5.01 -19.24
CA VAL A 127 -1.36 4.48 -17.86
C VAL A 127 -1.44 2.95 -17.87
N ILE A 128 -0.51 2.28 -17.18
CA ILE A 128 -0.41 0.81 -17.11
C ILE A 128 -0.76 0.34 -15.70
N HIS A 129 -1.73 -0.58 -15.59
CA HIS A 129 -2.00 -1.29 -14.33
C HIS A 129 -1.66 -2.78 -14.51
N ILE A 130 -1.05 -3.40 -13.50
CA ILE A 130 -0.94 -4.86 -13.39
C ILE A 130 -2.12 -5.35 -12.54
N ILE A 131 -2.88 -6.33 -13.04
CA ILE A 131 -3.76 -7.12 -12.19
C ILE A 131 -2.92 -8.20 -11.51
N ALA A 132 -2.89 -8.20 -10.19
CA ALA A 132 -2.15 -9.16 -9.37
C ALA A 132 -3.06 -9.81 -8.32
N HIS A 133 -2.66 -10.99 -7.82
CA HIS A 133 -3.44 -11.79 -6.86
C HIS A 133 -2.66 -12.23 -5.62
N THR A 134 -3.37 -12.38 -4.50
CA THR A 134 -2.83 -12.84 -3.22
C THR A 134 -2.63 -14.36 -3.15
N GLN A 135 -1.47 -14.80 -2.65
CA GLN A 135 -1.13 -16.22 -2.48
C GLN A 135 -1.78 -16.87 -1.24
N MET A 136 -3.08 -17.17 -1.31
CA MET A 136 -3.88 -17.63 -0.15
C MET A 136 -3.43 -18.91 0.58
N CYS A 137 -2.49 -19.71 0.04
CA CYS A 137 -2.00 -20.90 0.77
C CYS A 137 -0.89 -20.58 1.76
N LEU A 138 -0.37 -19.35 1.75
CA LEU A 138 0.58 -18.89 2.76
C LEU A 138 -0.12 -18.40 4.03
N LEU A 139 -1.46 -18.32 4.03
CA LEU A 139 -2.26 -17.81 5.13
C LEU A 139 -3.04 -18.93 5.85
N PRO A 140 -3.29 -18.81 7.17
CA PRO A 140 -4.27 -19.62 7.89
C PRO A 140 -5.74 -19.22 7.60
N LEU A 141 -6.05 -18.80 6.35
CA LEU A 141 -7.36 -18.26 5.96
C LEU A 141 -8.05 -19.09 4.86
N CYS A 142 -9.23 -19.64 5.17
CA CYS A 142 -10.11 -20.31 4.21
C CYS A 142 -10.85 -19.34 3.26
N GLN A 143 -10.13 -18.39 2.65
CA GLN A 143 -10.67 -17.36 1.74
C GLN A 143 -10.22 -17.60 0.29
N LYS A 144 -10.98 -17.06 -0.67
CA LYS A 144 -10.58 -17.02 -2.10
C LYS A 144 -9.46 -16.00 -2.31
N ALA A 145 -8.63 -16.18 -3.35
CA ALA A 145 -7.66 -15.17 -3.75
C ALA A 145 -8.37 -13.89 -4.22
N TYR A 146 -7.87 -12.73 -3.80
CA TYR A 146 -8.39 -11.44 -4.26
C TYR A 146 -7.52 -10.92 -5.40
N LEU A 147 -8.19 -10.33 -6.40
CA LEU A 147 -7.56 -9.70 -7.57
C LEU A 147 -7.70 -8.19 -7.45
N ARG A 148 -6.59 -7.47 -7.64
CA ARG A 148 -6.59 -6.00 -7.78
C ARG A 148 -5.65 -5.54 -8.87
N ASP A 149 -6.07 -4.45 -9.49
CA ASP A 149 -5.25 -3.52 -10.23
C ASP A 149 -4.26 -2.79 -9.29
N THR A 150 -2.98 -2.81 -9.66
CA THR A 150 -1.90 -2.02 -9.08
C THR A 150 -1.27 -1.20 -10.18
N HIS A 151 -1.27 0.12 -10.03
CA HIS A 151 -0.71 1.04 -11.03
C HIS A 151 0.82 0.98 -11.02
N VAL A 152 1.41 0.93 -12.22
CA VAL A 152 2.85 0.80 -12.49
C VAL A 152 3.36 2.13 -13.02
N ASN A 153 4.24 2.78 -12.26
CA ASN A 153 4.71 4.10 -12.65
C ASN A 153 5.71 4.05 -13.81
N ARG A 154 5.71 5.07 -14.67
CA ARG A 154 6.57 5.19 -15.86
C ARG A 154 7.78 6.12 -15.66
N GLY A 155 8.71 6.07 -16.61
CA GLY A 155 9.77 7.07 -16.81
C GLY A 155 10.51 6.83 -18.14
N THR A 156 11.21 7.81 -18.73
CA THR A 156 11.31 9.26 -18.44
C THR A 156 10.21 10.06 -19.18
N MET A 157 10.15 11.38 -19.44
CA MET A 157 11.08 12.54 -19.55
C MET A 157 10.43 13.84 -18.99
N LEU A 158 11.01 15.01 -19.35
CA LEU A 158 10.48 16.39 -19.24
C LEU A 158 8.96 16.48 -19.49
N GLN A 159 8.19 17.31 -18.77
CA GLN A 159 8.43 18.75 -18.61
C GLN A 159 7.75 19.38 -17.37
N GLU A 160 8.37 20.43 -16.82
CA GLU A 160 7.84 21.59 -16.05
C GLU A 160 6.89 21.47 -14.83
N VAL A 161 6.99 22.48 -13.95
CA VAL A 161 6.31 22.59 -12.66
C VAL A 161 5.47 23.86 -12.60
N THR A 162 4.21 23.76 -12.18
CA THR A 162 3.42 24.92 -11.71
C THR A 162 2.69 24.61 -10.41
N SER A 163 2.73 25.56 -9.47
CA SER A 163 2.09 25.50 -8.16
C SER A 163 0.84 26.39 -8.11
N CYS A 164 -0.32 25.84 -7.73
CA CYS A 164 -1.56 26.62 -7.60
C CYS A 164 -2.18 26.55 -6.20
N TRP A 165 -1.77 27.53 -5.38
CA TRP A 165 -2.57 28.33 -4.45
C TRP A 165 -3.43 27.70 -3.34
N HIS A 166 -3.20 28.22 -2.13
CA HIS A 166 -4.17 28.19 -1.03
C HIS A 166 -5.29 29.21 -1.28
N ALA A 167 -6.50 28.95 -0.76
CA ALA A 167 -7.56 29.94 -0.66
C ALA A 167 -8.28 29.83 0.69
N ASN A 168 -8.24 30.91 1.49
CA ASN A 168 -9.00 31.02 2.73
C ASN A 168 -10.45 31.42 2.43
N LYS A 169 -11.39 31.04 3.30
CA LYS A 169 -12.72 31.66 3.38
C LYS A 169 -12.92 32.28 4.76
N LEU A 170 -13.45 33.50 4.76
CA LEU A 170 -13.66 34.33 5.95
C LEU A 170 -14.84 33.84 6.80
N PRO A 171 -14.90 34.19 8.10
CA PRO A 171 -15.85 33.62 9.05
C PRO A 171 -17.24 34.24 8.94
N CYS A 172 -18.26 33.50 9.39
CA CYS A 172 -19.57 34.05 9.69
C CYS A 172 -19.99 33.56 11.10
N LYS A 173 -20.37 34.51 11.98
CA LYS A 173 -20.82 34.22 13.35
C LYS A 173 -22.36 34.22 13.40
N THR A 174 -22.95 33.20 14.00
CA THR A 174 -24.25 33.29 14.69
C THR A 174 -24.19 32.47 15.98
N HIS A 175 -25.13 32.72 16.89
CA HIS A 175 -24.97 32.42 18.32
C HIS A 175 -26.01 31.42 18.86
N GLN A 176 -25.60 30.74 19.94
CA GLN A 176 -26.39 29.90 20.84
C GLN A 176 -26.94 28.55 20.35
N ARG A 177 -26.85 27.59 21.28
CA ARG A 177 -27.47 26.26 21.26
C ARG A 177 -28.93 26.42 21.74
N LEU A 178 -29.84 25.46 21.57
CA LEU A 178 -29.90 24.22 22.37
C LEU A 178 -30.67 23.10 21.65
N HIS A 179 -30.64 21.90 22.23
CA HIS A 179 -31.04 20.66 21.57
C HIS A 179 -32.53 20.55 21.20
N ARG A 180 -32.84 20.67 19.91
CA ARG A 180 -33.83 19.86 19.16
C ARG A 180 -33.68 20.12 17.67
N VAL A 181 -34.01 19.13 16.84
CA VAL A 181 -34.46 19.34 15.46
C VAL A 181 -35.83 18.66 15.37
N ALA A 182 -36.84 19.40 14.91
CA ALA A 182 -38.17 18.88 14.71
C ALA A 182 -38.40 18.54 13.24
N PHE A 183 -39.35 17.64 13.01
CA PHE A 183 -39.79 17.14 11.70
C PHE A 183 -38.79 16.28 10.90
N PHE A 184 -39.36 15.58 9.92
CA PHE A 184 -39.04 14.18 9.66
C PHE A 184 -39.37 13.80 8.21
N GLU A 185 -38.40 13.32 7.44
CA GLU A 185 -38.64 12.68 6.14
C GLU A 185 -37.78 11.43 5.97
N LEU A 186 -38.36 10.39 5.36
CA LEU A 186 -37.74 9.15 4.87
C LEU A 186 -36.81 8.41 5.83
N TYR A 187 -37.36 7.36 6.47
CA TYR A 187 -36.59 6.34 7.19
C TYR A 187 -35.71 5.52 6.23
N TYR A 188 -34.55 6.06 5.85
CA TYR A 188 -33.47 5.25 5.28
C TYR A 188 -32.73 4.55 6.44
N PRO A 189 -32.72 3.20 6.51
CA PRO A 189 -31.95 2.48 7.52
C PRO A 189 -30.44 2.68 7.25
N ALA A 190 -29.84 3.64 7.94
CA ALA A 190 -28.43 3.97 7.79
C ALA A 190 -27.55 2.80 8.27
N TRP A 191 -26.85 2.16 7.33
CA TRP A 191 -26.11 0.91 7.54
C TRP A 191 -24.80 1.16 8.32
N LYS A 192 -24.89 1.26 9.65
CA LYS A 192 -23.76 1.59 10.53
C LYS A 192 -22.60 0.59 10.40
N GLY A 193 -21.43 1.07 9.97
CA GLY A 193 -20.14 0.44 10.22
C GLY A 193 -19.46 -0.24 9.02
N TYR A 194 -20.14 -0.40 7.89
CA TYR A 194 -19.58 -1.09 6.71
C TYR A 194 -19.39 -0.16 5.50
N HIS A 195 -18.62 0.91 5.67
CA HIS A 195 -18.39 1.92 4.62
C HIS A 195 -16.98 1.84 4.02
N HIS A 196 -16.85 2.32 2.77
CA HIS A 196 -15.53 2.57 2.17
C HIS A 196 -14.93 3.85 2.77
N HIS A 197 -13.72 3.69 3.29
CA HIS A 197 -12.90 4.72 3.93
C HIS A 197 -11.45 4.45 3.56
N THR A 198 -10.67 5.53 3.45
CA THR A 198 -9.21 5.54 3.33
C THR A 198 -8.65 6.27 4.54
N LYS A 199 -7.65 5.71 5.22
CA LYS A 199 -6.92 6.38 6.33
C LYS A 199 -5.46 6.54 5.95
N ILE A 200 -4.92 7.74 6.14
CA ILE A 200 -3.49 8.02 6.03
C ILE A 200 -2.82 7.57 7.34
N ASN A 201 -1.83 6.68 7.26
CA ASN A 201 -1.08 6.14 8.39
C ASN A 201 0.42 6.21 8.10
N LYS A 202 1.25 6.32 9.15
CA LYS A 202 2.70 6.09 9.05
C LYS A 202 3.01 4.60 9.25
N ILE A 203 3.94 4.08 8.46
CA ILE A 203 4.61 2.79 8.69
C ILE A 203 5.61 3.00 9.85
N TYR A 204 5.72 2.00 10.73
CA TYR A 204 6.72 1.99 11.79
C TYR A 204 7.93 1.12 11.42
N LYS A 205 7.69 -0.17 11.13
CA LYS A 205 8.70 -1.14 10.70
C LYS A 205 8.04 -2.10 9.70
N ILE A 206 8.81 -2.56 8.72
CA ILE A 206 8.49 -3.75 7.93
C ILE A 206 9.45 -4.83 8.39
N ASN A 207 8.92 -5.98 8.79
CA ASN A 207 9.68 -7.14 9.24
C ASN A 207 9.49 -8.27 8.25
N GLN A 208 10.53 -9.08 8.09
CA GLN A 208 10.50 -10.32 7.33
C GLN A 208 9.60 -11.36 8.02
N GLY A 209 9.09 -12.32 7.25
CA GLY A 209 8.44 -13.54 7.73
C GLY A 209 9.44 -14.56 8.25
N TYR A 210 8.97 -15.78 8.55
CA TYR A 210 9.87 -16.89 8.88
C TYR A 210 10.66 -17.29 7.64
N PHE A 211 11.97 -17.50 7.78
CA PHE A 211 12.83 -17.87 6.66
C PHE A 211 13.81 -18.97 7.06
N ILE A 212 14.21 -19.80 6.09
CA ILE A 212 15.18 -20.87 6.32
C ILE A 212 16.56 -20.36 5.91
N LYS A 213 17.52 -20.44 6.82
CA LYS A 213 18.95 -20.15 6.58
C LYS A 213 19.76 -21.34 7.08
N GLU A 214 20.66 -21.87 6.24
CA GLU A 214 21.53 -23.02 6.58
C GLU A 214 20.75 -24.22 7.15
N GLY A 215 19.55 -24.48 6.60
CA GLY A 215 18.64 -25.55 7.05
C GLY A 215 17.86 -25.26 8.34
N LYS A 216 18.17 -24.18 9.07
CA LYS A 216 17.48 -23.78 10.30
C LYS A 216 16.38 -22.78 9.99
N LEU A 217 15.22 -22.94 10.65
CA LEU A 217 14.11 -21.98 10.58
C LEU A 217 14.40 -20.81 11.53
N ILE A 218 14.52 -19.60 10.98
CA ILE A 218 14.67 -18.36 11.73
C ILE A 218 13.31 -17.67 11.82
N ASN A 219 12.90 -17.33 13.05
CA ASN A 219 11.58 -16.81 13.39
C ASN A 219 11.59 -15.66 14.42
N ASN A 220 12.77 -15.13 14.77
CA ASN A 220 12.99 -14.10 15.80
C ASN A 220 12.57 -12.67 15.39
N ASN A 221 11.43 -12.59 14.70
CA ASN A 221 11.00 -11.43 13.92
C ASN A 221 10.44 -10.26 14.76
N ALA A 222 10.50 -10.36 16.10
CA ALA A 222 10.18 -9.28 17.04
C ALA A 222 11.33 -8.95 18.01
N CYS A 223 12.52 -9.50 17.78
CA CYS A 223 13.77 -9.02 18.38
C CYS A 223 14.02 -7.54 18.00
N THR A 224 14.72 -6.81 18.88
CA THR A 224 15.03 -5.38 18.76
C THR A 224 16.40 -5.08 19.36
N ASP A 225 17.01 -3.97 18.97
CA ASP A 225 18.39 -3.64 19.36
C ASP A 225 18.57 -3.45 20.89
N TYR A 226 17.47 -3.19 21.61
CA TYR A 226 17.40 -3.10 23.08
C TYR A 226 17.00 -4.42 23.78
N ASP A 227 16.46 -5.39 23.04
CA ASP A 227 15.99 -6.67 23.59
C ASP A 227 16.30 -7.79 22.58
N LEU A 228 17.41 -8.45 22.85
CA LEU A 228 18.03 -9.50 22.05
C LEU A 228 17.33 -10.86 22.17
N SER A 229 16.21 -10.96 22.90
CA SER A 229 15.46 -12.20 23.06
C SER A 229 14.98 -12.76 21.72
N ASP A 230 15.25 -14.04 21.44
CA ASP A 230 14.77 -14.74 20.25
C ASP A 230 13.24 -14.99 20.31
N LYS A 231 12.47 -13.96 19.95
CA LYS A 231 11.01 -13.94 20.00
C LYS A 231 10.39 -13.60 18.64
N ASN A 232 9.34 -14.33 18.29
CA ASN A 232 8.51 -14.03 17.14
C ASN A 232 7.48 -12.91 17.46
N ILE A 233 6.71 -12.47 16.48
CA ILE A 233 5.68 -11.42 16.66
C ILE A 233 4.35 -11.95 17.22
N ASN A 234 4.19 -13.27 17.33
CA ASN A 234 2.96 -13.89 17.78
C ASN A 234 2.91 -13.86 19.32
N PRO A 235 1.78 -13.43 19.93
CA PRO A 235 1.62 -13.59 21.37
C PRO A 235 1.45 -15.07 21.72
N LEU A 236 1.56 -15.42 23.00
CA LEU A 236 1.21 -16.75 23.49
C LEU A 236 -0.25 -17.08 23.14
N GLY A 237 -0.50 -18.19 22.44
CA GLY A 237 -1.82 -18.54 21.89
C GLY A 237 -2.21 -17.79 20.61
N ASP A 238 -1.24 -17.16 19.95
CA ASP A 238 -1.31 -16.53 18.63
C ASP A 238 -2.33 -15.39 18.50
N PHE A 239 -2.43 -14.80 17.31
CA PHE A 239 -3.36 -13.69 17.12
C PHE A 239 -4.80 -14.19 17.16
N VAL A 240 -5.43 -14.11 18.34
CA VAL A 240 -6.83 -14.49 18.64
C VAL A 240 -7.79 -14.24 17.46
N ARG A 241 -8.44 -15.30 16.96
CA ARG A 241 -9.31 -15.34 15.76
C ARG A 241 -8.64 -15.12 14.40
N TYR A 242 -7.34 -14.85 14.32
CA TYR A 242 -6.53 -14.86 13.08
C TYR A 242 -5.82 -16.22 12.92
N GLY A 243 -4.89 -16.52 13.82
CA GLY A 243 -3.90 -17.59 13.71
C GLY A 243 -2.48 -17.01 13.76
N ASP A 244 -1.50 -17.86 13.50
CA ASP A 244 -0.07 -17.58 13.46
C ASP A 244 0.28 -16.59 12.32
N LEU A 245 1.24 -15.69 12.55
CA LEU A 245 1.94 -14.96 11.48
C LEU A 245 3.21 -15.70 11.08
N THR A 246 3.32 -15.98 9.79
CA THR A 246 4.49 -16.65 9.18
C THR A 246 5.11 -15.86 8.03
N ASN A 247 4.36 -14.95 7.38
CA ASN A 247 4.84 -14.13 6.26
C ASN A 247 5.39 -12.78 6.72
N ASP A 248 5.98 -12.03 5.78
CA ASP A 248 6.38 -10.63 5.97
C ASP A 248 5.22 -9.79 6.52
N PHE A 249 5.50 -8.81 7.38
CA PHE A 249 4.46 -7.99 7.98
C PHE A 249 4.86 -6.53 8.20
N VAL A 250 3.86 -5.65 8.21
CA VAL A 250 4.01 -4.23 8.47
C VAL A 250 3.39 -3.88 9.82
N MET A 251 4.17 -3.21 10.67
CA MET A 251 3.64 -2.50 11.82
C MET A 251 3.17 -1.11 11.38
N LEU A 252 1.86 -0.87 11.41
CA LEU A 252 1.25 0.44 11.12
C LEU A 252 0.87 1.16 12.41
N LYS A 253 1.08 2.48 12.45
CA LYS A 253 0.71 3.30 13.61
C LYS A 253 -0.81 3.36 13.80
N ASP A 254 -1.22 3.30 15.08
CA ASP A 254 -2.61 3.37 15.58
C ASP A 254 -3.54 2.26 15.07
N CYS A 255 -4.85 2.47 15.22
CA CYS A 255 -5.89 1.62 14.65
C CYS A 255 -5.97 1.76 13.12
N ILE A 256 -6.13 0.62 12.44
CA ILE A 256 -6.66 0.53 11.07
C ILE A 256 -8.13 0.11 11.11
N ILE A 257 -8.92 0.63 10.18
CA ILE A 257 -10.32 0.26 9.94
C ILE A 257 -10.45 -1.24 9.58
N GLY A 258 -11.57 -1.87 9.94
CA GLY A 258 -11.88 -3.26 9.57
C GLY A 258 -11.60 -4.30 10.65
N THR A 259 -12.09 -5.52 10.44
CA THR A 259 -11.94 -6.66 11.37
C THR A 259 -10.62 -7.40 11.16
N LYS A 260 -10.26 -8.31 12.09
CA LYS A 260 -9.22 -9.33 11.82
C LYS A 260 -9.65 -10.21 10.65
N LYS A 261 -8.68 -10.79 9.92
CA LYS A 261 -8.90 -11.58 8.69
C LYS A 261 -9.48 -10.78 7.50
N GLN A 262 -9.61 -9.45 7.59
CA GLN A 262 -10.08 -8.61 6.47
C GLN A 262 -8.92 -8.14 5.58
N VAL A 263 -9.18 -8.15 4.27
CA VAL A 263 -8.30 -7.60 3.22
C VAL A 263 -8.17 -6.09 3.35
N LEU A 264 -6.94 -5.62 3.52
CA LEU A 264 -6.53 -4.24 3.41
C LEU A 264 -5.83 -4.01 2.06
N LEU A 265 -6.03 -2.81 1.50
CA LEU A 265 -5.34 -2.36 0.29
C LEU A 265 -4.49 -1.15 0.67
N CYS A 266 -3.19 -1.39 0.83
CA CYS A 266 -2.21 -0.35 1.14
C CYS A 266 -1.78 0.33 -0.16
N LYS A 267 -1.65 1.66 -0.16
CA LYS A 267 -1.28 2.47 -1.33
C LYS A 267 -0.27 3.54 -0.92
N SER A 268 0.80 3.70 -1.69
CA SER A 268 1.76 4.80 -1.52
C SER A 268 1.10 6.14 -1.85
N LEU A 269 1.16 7.11 -0.94
CA LEU A 269 0.61 8.46 -1.17
C LEU A 269 1.54 9.33 -2.02
N LEU A 270 2.85 9.19 -1.79
CA LEU A 270 3.94 9.75 -2.57
C LEU A 270 4.68 8.60 -3.25
N MET A 271 5.20 8.77 -4.47
CA MET A 271 6.10 7.79 -5.07
C MET A 271 7.41 7.73 -4.28
N GLN A 272 7.79 6.54 -3.85
CA GLN A 272 9.01 6.28 -3.09
C GLN A 272 10.25 6.65 -3.91
N THR A 273 11.18 7.37 -3.29
CA THR A 273 12.46 7.82 -3.88
C THR A 273 13.63 6.86 -3.60
N LYS A 274 13.41 5.78 -2.84
CA LYS A 274 14.47 4.85 -2.40
C LYS A 274 14.21 3.41 -2.84
N TRP A 275 15.28 2.74 -3.24
CA TRP A 275 15.33 1.28 -3.41
C TRP A 275 15.17 0.56 -2.06
N TRP A 276 14.64 -0.65 -2.11
CA TRP A 276 14.48 -1.56 -0.96
C TRP A 276 15.55 -2.67 -0.90
N PHE A 277 16.76 -2.37 -1.38
CA PHE A 277 17.95 -3.23 -1.21
C PHE A 277 19.13 -2.38 -0.75
N GLY A 278 19.65 -2.69 0.45
CA GLY A 278 20.79 -2.01 1.07
C GLY A 278 20.45 -0.71 1.82
N LEU A 279 21.16 -0.47 2.94
CA LEU A 279 21.11 0.81 3.65
C LEU A 279 21.78 1.90 2.80
N HIS A 280 20.99 2.83 2.25
CA HIS A 280 21.51 4.05 1.62
C HIS A 280 20.76 5.31 2.08
N SER A 281 21.52 6.23 2.68
CA SER A 281 21.02 7.43 3.36
C SER A 281 20.48 8.51 2.42
N PHE A 282 21.02 8.58 1.20
CA PHE A 282 20.82 9.68 0.25
C PHE A 282 19.43 9.67 -0.41
N GLN A 283 18.93 10.86 -0.74
CA GLN A 283 17.61 11.06 -1.38
C GLN A 283 17.71 11.34 -2.89
N ALA A 284 18.89 11.71 -3.39
CA ALA A 284 19.18 12.03 -4.78
C ALA A 284 20.59 11.54 -5.17
N VAL A 285 20.82 11.35 -6.48
CA VAL A 285 22.12 10.89 -7.01
C VAL A 285 23.21 11.96 -6.83
N GLU A 286 22.87 13.24 -7.01
CA GLU A 286 23.77 14.39 -6.83
C GLU A 286 24.28 14.46 -5.39
N GLY A 287 23.40 14.34 -4.40
CA GLY A 287 23.80 14.27 -2.99
C GLY A 287 24.68 13.07 -2.63
N LYS A 288 24.61 11.96 -3.40
CA LYS A 288 25.55 10.84 -3.28
C LYS A 288 26.89 11.16 -3.97
N LYS A 289 26.90 11.77 -5.16
CA LYS A 289 28.13 12.21 -5.84
C LYS A 289 28.90 13.26 -5.02
N ALA A 290 28.21 14.25 -4.47
CA ALA A 290 28.81 15.33 -3.68
C ALA A 290 29.51 14.83 -2.40
N LEU A 291 29.00 13.77 -1.75
CA LEU A 291 29.66 13.16 -0.60
C LEU A 291 30.76 12.15 -0.98
N MET A 292 30.53 11.33 -2.02
CA MET A 292 31.44 10.25 -2.40
C MET A 292 32.65 10.73 -3.23
N GLY A 293 32.57 11.92 -3.82
CA GLY A 293 33.56 12.43 -4.77
C GLY A 293 33.53 11.72 -6.14
N PRO A 294 34.46 12.06 -7.05
CA PRO A 294 34.63 11.35 -8.32
C PRO A 294 35.19 9.94 -8.07
N LEU A 295 34.46 8.91 -8.48
CA LEU A 295 34.88 7.52 -8.31
C LEU A 295 35.84 7.10 -9.42
N LYS A 296 36.62 6.01 -9.21
CA LYS A 296 37.56 5.50 -10.22
C LYS A 296 36.93 5.28 -11.60
N LYS A 297 35.69 4.78 -11.64
CA LYS A 297 34.92 4.60 -12.87
C LYS A 297 34.48 5.90 -13.56
N ASP A 298 34.33 6.99 -12.80
CA ASP A 298 33.97 8.29 -13.36
C ASP A 298 35.23 8.92 -13.99
N ARG A 299 36.41 8.76 -13.36
CA ARG A 299 37.71 9.12 -13.95
C ARG A 299 38.04 8.36 -15.23
N ILE A 300 37.79 7.06 -15.27
CA ILE A 300 38.00 6.26 -16.51
C ILE A 300 37.16 6.81 -17.66
N ILE A 301 35.93 7.29 -17.40
CA ILE A 301 35.07 7.91 -18.42
C ILE A 301 35.58 9.31 -18.82
N GLU A 302 36.26 10.03 -17.93
CA GLU A 302 36.95 11.30 -18.25
C GLU A 302 38.26 11.04 -19.03
N GLU A 303 38.97 9.94 -18.74
CA GLU A 303 40.21 9.49 -19.40
C GLU A 303 39.95 8.85 -20.79
N GLU A 304 38.80 8.19 -20.98
CA GLU A 304 38.33 7.65 -22.27
C GLU A 304 37.58 8.69 -23.14
N GLY A 305 37.32 9.88 -22.58
CA GLY A 305 36.51 10.94 -23.20
C GLY A 305 37.27 12.20 -23.62
N ALA A 306 38.60 12.16 -23.60
CA ALA A 306 39.51 13.28 -23.86
C ALA A 306 40.50 13.00 -25.00
#